data_AF-A0A7J3QGV6-F1
#
_entry.id   AF-A0A7J3QGV6-F1
#
_cell.length_a   1.000
_cell.length_b   1.000
_cell.length_c   1.000
_cell.angle_alpha   90.00
_cell.angle_beta   90.00
_cell.angle_gamma   90.00
#
_symmetry.space_group_name_H-M   'P 1'
#
loop_
_entity.id
_entity.type
_entity.pdbx_description
1 polymer ?
#
loop_
_entity_poly.entity_id
_entity_poly.type
_entity_poly.pdbx_seq_one_letter_code
_entity_poly.pdbx_strand_id
1 'polypeptide(L)'
;MKRFWLLAGVLLILLAPGAVGATDQISPGGTYTVNVTLRKPSGMSLDKETWEVRAYFYSGTNCFNVGEWWQPTGSTEYLYTGWWTPRYPPNGARYSESWTSPDERTIPALVISVLSENVSRENYSMRPPQDGEALTLRVRLRLKNINFERKDNYIEFRMGGKTYRPEIERQVGTTIYLKGGGKLDTASWELDIDQDTSVVASLTAPQTGSFSVTLEIPNWTAATEAPVPVAPVAVGVAVIVACVLIAVAFTRRAGKPASG
;
A
#
# COMPACT_ATOMS: atom_id res chain seq x y z
N MET A 1 -25.98 44.07 35.13
CA MET A 1 -26.30 43.74 33.72
C MET A 1 -25.60 42.45 33.36
N LYS A 2 -26.36 41.44 32.94
CA LYS A 2 -25.91 40.09 32.56
C LYS A 2 -25.19 40.14 31.20
N ARG A 3 -24.02 39.51 31.07
CA ARG A 3 -23.54 38.96 29.78
C ARG A 3 -22.84 37.63 30.02
N PHE A 4 -23.63 36.58 29.82
CA PHE A 4 -23.18 35.22 29.52
C PHE A 4 -22.39 35.23 28.22
N TRP A 5 -21.25 34.56 28.19
CA TRP A 5 -20.70 33.96 26.97
C TRP A 5 -20.30 32.53 27.32
N LEU A 6 -21.22 31.60 27.04
CA LEU A 6 -20.87 30.24 26.66
C LEU A 6 -20.18 30.33 25.31
N LEU A 7 -18.98 29.76 25.17
CA LEU A 7 -18.54 29.21 23.91
C LEU A 7 -17.74 27.94 24.21
N ALA A 8 -18.33 26.85 23.72
CA ALA A 8 -17.95 25.45 23.81
C ALA A 8 -16.44 25.21 23.77
N GLY A 9 -15.92 24.65 24.87
CA GLY A 9 -14.66 23.92 24.83
C GLY A 9 -14.85 22.67 23.98
N VAL A 10 -14.31 22.69 22.77
CA VAL A 10 -13.99 21.46 22.05
C VAL A 10 -12.86 20.80 22.84
N LEU A 11 -13.25 19.91 23.75
CA LEU A 11 -12.33 19.03 24.45
C LEU A 11 -11.75 18.09 23.41
N LEU A 12 -10.57 18.44 22.89
CA LEU A 12 -9.73 17.56 22.09
C LEU A 12 -9.26 16.44 23.03
N ILE A 13 -10.03 15.36 23.14
CA ILE A 13 -9.58 14.16 23.85
C ILE A 13 -8.48 13.56 22.97
N LEU A 14 -7.23 13.92 23.28
CA LEU A 14 -6.05 13.16 22.91
C LEU A 14 -6.16 11.78 23.57
N LEU A 15 -6.85 10.85 22.92
CA LEU A 15 -6.79 9.44 23.28
C LEU A 15 -5.39 8.94 22.91
N ALA A 16 -4.51 8.88 23.92
CA ALA A 16 -3.50 7.84 23.92
C ALA A 16 -4.22 6.50 23.62
N PRO A 17 -3.62 5.58 22.85
CA PRO A 17 -4.21 4.28 22.61
C PRO A 17 -4.18 3.48 23.92
N GLY A 18 -5.17 3.72 24.79
CA GLY A 18 -5.53 2.76 25.82
C GLY A 18 -5.84 1.45 25.12
N ALA A 19 -5.44 0.32 25.72
CA ALA A 19 -5.67 -1.00 25.16
C ALA A 19 -7.18 -1.21 24.97
N VAL A 20 -7.69 -0.90 23.78
CA VAL A 20 -9.08 -1.11 23.42
C VAL A 20 -9.22 -2.59 23.12
N GLY A 21 -10.10 -3.28 23.83
CA GLY A 21 -10.29 -4.72 23.70
C GLY A 21 -10.54 -5.13 22.24
N ALA A 22 -10.02 -6.29 21.86
CA ALA A 22 -10.34 -6.90 20.57
C ALA A 22 -11.87 -7.06 20.47
N THR A 23 -12.44 -6.78 19.30
CA THR A 23 -13.87 -6.92 19.02
C THR A 23 -14.09 -7.55 17.65
N ASP A 24 -15.22 -8.25 17.50
CA ASP A 24 -15.79 -8.74 16.24
C ASP A 24 -17.10 -8.03 15.90
N GLN A 25 -17.48 -7.03 16.71
CA GLN A 25 -18.71 -6.27 16.58
C GLN A 25 -18.44 -4.77 16.42
N ILE A 26 -19.37 -4.11 15.72
CA ILE A 26 -19.41 -2.64 15.62
C ILE A 26 -20.79 -2.09 15.97
N SER A 27 -20.83 -0.86 16.45
CA SER A 27 -22.06 -0.09 16.71
C SER A 27 -22.13 1.11 15.77
N PRO A 28 -23.35 1.60 15.41
CA PRO A 28 -23.50 2.87 14.72
C PRO A 28 -22.79 4.01 15.45
N GLY A 29 -21.99 4.80 14.73
CA GLY A 29 -21.18 5.88 15.31
C GLY A 29 -19.92 5.44 16.07
N GLY A 30 -19.71 4.12 16.25
CA GLY A 30 -18.53 3.61 16.92
C GLY A 30 -17.24 3.92 16.16
N THR A 31 -16.15 4.16 16.89
CA THR A 31 -14.81 4.44 16.37
C THR A 31 -13.86 3.30 16.72
N TYR A 32 -13.27 2.66 15.71
CA TYR A 32 -12.48 1.45 15.87
C TYR A 32 -11.07 1.63 15.33
N THR A 33 -10.08 1.10 16.06
CA THR A 33 -8.71 1.01 15.58
C THR A 33 -8.53 -0.32 14.85
N VAL A 34 -8.32 -0.28 13.53
CA VAL A 34 -7.93 -1.44 12.73
C VAL A 34 -6.42 -1.48 12.61
N ASN A 35 -5.77 -2.40 13.32
CA ASN A 35 -4.35 -2.68 13.19
C ASN A 35 -4.12 -3.52 11.94
N VAL A 36 -3.68 -2.88 10.86
CA VAL A 36 -3.43 -3.53 9.57
C VAL A 36 -1.98 -3.98 9.50
N THR A 37 -1.75 -5.29 9.60
CA THR A 37 -0.44 -5.89 9.37
C THR A 37 -0.31 -6.29 7.91
N LEU A 38 0.54 -5.59 7.16
CA LEU A 38 0.86 -5.90 5.77
C LEU A 38 2.11 -6.77 5.73
N ARG A 39 2.07 -7.84 4.94
CA ARG A 39 3.21 -8.71 4.66
C ARG A 39 3.49 -8.78 3.18
N LYS A 40 4.74 -8.54 2.79
CA LYS A 40 5.19 -8.66 1.39
C LYS A 40 6.24 -9.77 1.26
N PRO A 41 6.32 -10.45 0.11
CA PRO A 41 7.41 -11.37 -0.18
C PRO A 41 8.78 -10.70 -0.04
N SER A 42 9.76 -11.48 0.42
CA SER A 42 11.09 -10.93 0.68
C SER A 42 11.73 -10.34 -0.57
N GLY A 43 12.29 -9.14 -0.42
CA GLY A 43 12.88 -8.38 -1.50
C GLY A 43 11.90 -7.82 -2.54
N MET A 44 10.59 -7.84 -2.28
CA MET A 44 9.64 -6.97 -2.98
C MET A 44 9.80 -5.54 -2.43
N SER A 45 9.72 -4.52 -3.29
CA SER A 45 9.66 -3.13 -2.87
C SER A 45 8.40 -2.49 -3.44
N LEU A 46 7.72 -1.67 -2.64
CA LEU A 46 6.62 -0.83 -3.11
C LEU A 46 7.11 0.62 -3.17
N ASP A 47 7.02 1.23 -4.33
CA ASP A 47 7.50 2.60 -4.52
C ASP A 47 6.48 3.60 -3.98
N LYS A 48 6.98 4.77 -3.54
CA LYS A 48 6.15 5.90 -3.12
C LYS A 48 5.00 6.15 -4.12
N GLU A 49 3.79 6.37 -3.62
CA GLU A 49 2.55 6.63 -4.42
C GLU A 49 2.03 5.51 -5.31
N THR A 50 2.72 4.38 -5.40
CA THR A 50 2.28 3.24 -6.24
C THR A 50 1.36 2.29 -5.49
N TRP A 51 1.06 2.57 -4.23
CA TRP A 51 0.19 1.73 -3.42
C TRP A 51 -0.61 2.55 -2.41
N GLU A 52 -1.72 2.01 -1.94
CA GLU A 52 -2.50 2.54 -0.82
C GLU A 52 -3.17 1.39 -0.08
N VAL A 53 -3.50 1.63 1.19
CA VAL A 53 -4.22 0.66 2.00
C VAL A 53 -5.52 1.28 2.46
N ARG A 54 -6.58 0.48 2.36
CA ARG A 54 -7.92 0.86 2.79
C ARG A 54 -8.44 -0.09 3.85
N ALA A 55 -9.20 0.43 4.80
CA ALA A 55 -9.93 -0.34 5.79
C ALA A 55 -11.35 0.20 5.91
N TYR A 56 -12.37 -0.63 5.69
CA TYR A 56 -13.77 -0.21 5.71
C TYR A 56 -14.73 -1.36 6.03
N PHE A 57 -15.88 -1.03 6.60
CA PHE A 57 -16.98 -1.96 6.86
C PHE A 57 -17.99 -1.91 5.72
N TYR A 58 -18.42 -3.07 5.24
CA TYR A 58 -19.33 -3.15 4.11
C TYR A 58 -20.29 -4.34 4.12
N SER A 59 -21.34 -4.25 3.30
CA SER A 59 -22.23 -5.35 2.96
C SER A 59 -22.84 -5.14 1.57
N GLY A 60 -22.57 -6.07 0.65
CA GLY A 60 -22.96 -5.94 -0.76
C GLY A 60 -22.33 -4.71 -1.41
N THR A 61 -23.15 -3.74 -1.81
CA THR A 61 -22.71 -2.46 -2.37
C THR A 61 -22.71 -1.32 -1.35
N ASN A 62 -23.08 -1.58 -0.09
CA ASN A 62 -23.22 -0.58 0.96
C ASN A 62 -21.94 -0.45 1.78
N CYS A 63 -21.56 0.78 2.12
CA CYS A 63 -20.44 1.10 3.01
C CYS A 63 -20.96 1.68 4.33
N PHE A 64 -20.36 1.29 5.45
CA PHE A 64 -20.84 1.63 6.80
C PHE A 64 -19.91 2.54 7.59
N ASN A 65 -18.91 3.13 6.91
CA ASN A 65 -17.99 4.10 7.48
C ASN A 65 -17.80 5.30 6.54
N VAL A 66 -17.48 6.45 7.13
CA VAL A 66 -17.11 7.67 6.39
C VAL A 66 -15.68 7.51 5.88
N GLY A 67 -15.47 7.82 4.60
CA GLY A 67 -14.14 7.78 4.00
C GLY A 67 -13.26 8.94 4.45
N GLU A 68 -12.28 8.67 5.30
CA GLU A 68 -11.35 9.69 5.80
C GLU A 68 -9.88 9.28 5.59
N TRP A 69 -9.01 10.26 5.42
CA TRP A 69 -7.57 10.02 5.45
C TRP A 69 -7.07 10.07 6.88
N TRP A 70 -6.52 8.96 7.35
CA TRP A 70 -5.94 8.82 8.66
C TRP A 70 -4.41 8.77 8.56
N GLN A 71 -3.74 9.62 9.34
CA GLN A 71 -2.30 9.58 9.52
C GLN A 71 -1.99 9.26 10.99
N PRO A 72 -1.39 8.12 11.30
CA PRO A 72 -0.92 7.84 12.65
C PRO A 72 0.07 8.93 13.11
N THR A 73 -0.01 9.33 14.38
CA THR A 73 0.94 10.30 14.95
C THR A 73 2.38 9.80 14.80
N GLY A 74 3.25 10.62 14.23
CA GLY A 74 4.65 10.26 13.95
C GLY A 74 4.86 9.38 12.71
N SER A 75 3.80 9.04 11.97
CA SER A 75 3.90 8.38 10.67
C SER A 75 3.87 9.41 9.53
N THR A 76 4.57 9.12 8.44
CA THR A 76 4.47 9.86 7.16
C THR A 76 3.45 9.23 6.21
N GLU A 77 2.84 8.12 6.61
CA GLU A 77 1.92 7.35 5.78
C GLU A 77 0.46 7.71 6.07
N TYR A 78 -0.33 7.86 5.01
CA TYR A 78 -1.76 8.08 5.09
C TYR A 78 -2.50 6.79 4.72
N LEU A 79 -3.51 6.43 5.51
CA LEU A 79 -4.43 5.34 5.24
C LEU A 79 -5.81 5.90 4.90
N TYR A 80 -6.47 5.35 3.89
CA TYR A 80 -7.83 5.77 3.55
C TYR A 80 -8.86 4.82 4.13
N THR A 81 -9.72 5.31 5.01
CA THR A 81 -10.74 4.48 5.63
C THR A 81 -12.08 4.60 4.92
N GLY A 82 -12.12 4.34 3.60
CA GLY A 82 -13.35 4.48 2.82
C GLY A 82 -13.48 3.51 1.63
N TRP A 83 -14.73 3.35 1.17
CA TRP A 83 -15.11 2.48 0.05
C TRP A 83 -14.83 3.10 -1.32
N TRP A 84 -15.19 4.37 -1.53
CA TRP A 84 -15.24 5.00 -2.85
C TRP A 84 -14.25 6.18 -3.05
N THR A 85 -13.89 6.42 -4.31
CA THR A 85 -12.95 7.36 -4.94
C THR A 85 -11.99 8.17 -4.05
N PRO A 86 -10.67 8.07 -4.28
CA PRO A 86 -9.68 8.89 -3.57
C PRO A 86 -9.90 10.37 -3.89
N ARG A 87 -10.02 11.20 -2.86
CA ARG A 87 -9.58 12.60 -2.94
C ARG A 87 -8.20 12.63 -2.31
N TYR A 88 -7.23 13.34 -2.90
CA TYR A 88 -5.87 13.44 -2.38
C TYR A 88 -5.88 13.66 -0.85
N PRO A 89 -4.87 13.13 -0.10
CA PRO A 89 -4.72 13.47 1.30
C PRO A 89 -4.77 14.99 1.49
N PRO A 90 -5.35 15.48 2.60
CA PRO A 90 -5.36 16.90 2.89
C PRO A 90 -3.94 17.46 2.85
N ASN A 91 -3.80 18.71 2.38
CA ASN A 91 -2.52 19.44 2.32
C ASN A 91 -1.50 18.94 1.28
N GLY A 92 -1.94 18.19 0.25
CA GLY A 92 -1.05 17.75 -0.84
C GLY A 92 -0.08 16.65 -0.42
N ALA A 93 -0.33 16.01 0.72
CA ALA A 93 0.44 14.86 1.17
C ALA A 93 0.22 13.66 0.24
N ARG A 94 1.20 12.77 0.18
CA ARG A 94 1.24 11.64 -0.75
C ARG A 94 0.70 10.38 -0.08
N TYR A 95 0.03 9.55 -0.87
CA TYR A 95 -0.73 8.37 -0.43
C TYR A 95 0.07 7.36 0.40
N SER A 96 1.33 7.14 0.03
CA SER A 96 2.18 6.11 0.57
C SER A 96 3.64 6.47 0.44
N GLU A 97 4.45 6.10 1.43
CA GLU A 97 5.91 6.12 1.34
C GLU A 97 6.46 4.87 0.65
N SER A 98 7.73 4.92 0.23
CA SER A 98 8.41 3.72 -0.27
C SER A 98 8.57 2.69 0.84
N TRP A 99 8.32 1.41 0.53
CA TRP A 99 8.43 0.29 1.45
C TRP A 99 9.27 -0.83 0.87
N THR A 100 10.52 -0.92 1.33
CA THR A 100 11.49 -1.96 0.93
C THR A 100 11.77 -2.94 2.07
N SER A 101 11.78 -2.46 3.30
CA SER A 101 12.03 -3.25 4.51
C SER A 101 11.40 -2.55 5.72
N PRO A 102 11.02 -3.28 6.78
CA PRO A 102 10.97 -4.75 6.89
C PRO A 102 9.92 -5.40 5.98
N ASP A 103 9.91 -6.73 5.86
CA ASP A 103 8.92 -7.47 5.03
C ASP A 103 7.50 -7.49 5.65
N GLU A 104 7.39 -7.09 6.92
CA GLU A 104 6.15 -6.94 7.64
C GLU A 104 6.07 -5.54 8.25
N ARG A 105 4.92 -4.88 8.14
CA ARG A 105 4.65 -3.62 8.85
C ARG A 105 3.22 -3.60 9.36
N THR A 106 3.01 -2.99 10.53
CA THR A 106 1.68 -2.79 11.09
C THR A 106 1.34 -1.31 11.10
N ILE A 107 0.21 -0.96 10.51
CA ILE A 107 -0.28 0.41 10.38
C ILE A 107 -1.66 0.50 11.06
N PRO A 108 -1.83 1.30 12.12
CA PRO A 108 -3.14 1.48 12.75
C PRO A 108 -4.01 2.45 11.93
N ALA A 109 -5.25 2.06 11.66
CA ALA A 109 -6.25 2.88 10.97
C ALA A 109 -7.43 3.19 11.92
N LEU A 110 -7.86 4.44 12.01
CA LEU A 110 -9.14 4.76 12.67
C LEU A 110 -10.29 4.68 11.67
N VAL A 111 -11.22 3.76 11.89
CA VAL A 111 -12.42 3.57 11.08
C VAL A 111 -13.64 3.99 11.92
N ILE A 112 -14.38 4.97 11.41
CA ILE A 112 -15.55 5.53 12.11
C ILE A 112 -16.82 5.05 11.40
N SER A 113 -17.64 4.30 12.13
CA SER A 113 -18.92 3.79 11.62
C SER A 113 -19.94 4.93 11.50
N VAL A 114 -20.79 4.87 10.49
CA VAL A 114 -21.80 5.90 10.22
C VAL A 114 -22.81 5.95 11.37
N LEU A 115 -23.05 7.16 11.90
CA LEU A 115 -24.01 7.41 12.98
C LEU A 115 -25.41 7.82 12.48
N SER A 116 -25.52 8.41 11.29
CA SER A 116 -26.81 8.93 10.78
C SER A 116 -26.96 8.74 9.27
N GLU A 117 -28.21 8.67 8.80
CA GLU A 117 -28.58 8.50 7.39
C GLU A 117 -28.18 9.69 6.48
N ASN A 118 -27.62 10.77 7.04
CA ASN A 118 -27.38 12.04 6.33
C ASN A 118 -25.95 12.25 5.82
N VAL A 119 -25.14 11.21 5.66
CA VAL A 119 -23.88 11.36 4.92
C VAL A 119 -24.23 11.47 3.43
N SER A 120 -23.89 12.61 2.82
CA SER A 120 -24.51 13.17 1.60
C SER A 120 -24.91 12.17 0.50
N ARG A 121 -26.14 12.35 0.01
CA ARG A 121 -26.81 11.65 -1.12
C ARG A 121 -26.03 11.55 -2.44
N GLU A 122 -24.85 12.16 -2.55
CA GLU A 122 -24.09 12.20 -3.80
C GLU A 122 -23.30 10.90 -4.07
N ASN A 123 -23.13 10.03 -3.08
CA ASN A 123 -22.41 8.77 -3.25
C ASN A 123 -23.25 7.62 -2.69
N TYR A 124 -23.54 6.63 -3.54
CA TYR A 124 -24.37 5.47 -3.24
C TYR A 124 -24.12 4.85 -1.85
N SER A 125 -25.21 4.64 -1.12
CA SER A 125 -25.42 3.76 0.05
C SER A 125 -24.43 3.83 1.21
N MET A 126 -24.37 4.97 1.89
CA MET A 126 -23.93 5.05 3.29
C MET A 126 -25.15 5.16 4.21
N ARG A 127 -25.28 4.22 5.15
CA ARG A 127 -26.29 4.27 6.21
C ARG A 127 -25.70 3.72 7.51
N PRO A 128 -26.29 4.02 8.68
CA PRO A 128 -25.91 3.33 9.89
C PRO A 128 -26.16 1.82 9.76
N PRO A 129 -25.28 0.98 10.34
CA PRO A 129 -25.50 -0.46 10.36
C PRO A 129 -26.70 -0.81 11.26
N GLN A 130 -27.46 -1.86 10.90
CA GLN A 130 -28.63 -2.29 11.68
C GLN A 130 -28.25 -3.39 12.69
N ASP A 131 -29.01 -3.50 13.78
CA ASP A 131 -28.75 -4.53 14.79
C ASP A 131 -28.81 -5.95 14.19
N GLY A 132 -27.79 -6.76 14.43
CA GLY A 132 -27.65 -8.11 13.89
C GLY A 132 -27.21 -8.18 12.43
N GLU A 133 -26.93 -7.05 11.77
CA GLU A 133 -26.52 -7.04 10.37
C GLU A 133 -25.13 -7.68 10.18
N ALA A 134 -25.04 -8.63 9.22
CA ALA A 134 -23.78 -9.24 8.83
C ALA A 134 -22.99 -8.30 7.92
N LEU A 135 -21.82 -7.90 8.40
CA LEU A 135 -20.90 -6.99 7.73
C LEU A 135 -19.56 -7.68 7.47
N THR A 136 -18.75 -7.04 6.66
CA THR A 136 -17.36 -7.43 6.44
C THR A 136 -16.47 -6.23 6.69
N LEU A 137 -15.48 -6.39 7.55
CA LEU A 137 -14.31 -5.52 7.58
C LEU A 137 -13.39 -5.95 6.45
N ARG A 138 -13.24 -5.10 5.44
CA ARG A 138 -12.26 -5.30 4.38
C ARG A 138 -11.04 -4.45 4.63
N VAL A 139 -9.88 -5.09 4.65
CA VAL A 139 -8.61 -4.45 4.39
C VAL A 139 -8.24 -4.69 2.93
N ARG A 140 -7.95 -3.63 2.20
CA ARG A 140 -7.53 -3.69 0.79
C ARG A 140 -6.18 -3.04 0.65
N LEU A 141 -5.21 -3.78 0.11
CA LEU A 141 -4.02 -3.19 -0.49
C LEU A 141 -4.30 -2.99 -1.97
N ARG A 142 -4.23 -1.74 -2.43
CA ARG A 142 -4.38 -1.37 -3.83
C ARG A 142 -3.04 -0.92 -4.37
N LEU A 143 -2.58 -1.59 -5.41
CA LEU A 143 -1.39 -1.21 -6.16
C LEU A 143 -1.86 -0.45 -7.40
N LYS A 144 -1.34 0.75 -7.60
CA LYS A 144 -1.77 1.74 -8.61
C LYS A 144 -0.78 1.81 -9.75
N ASN A 145 -1.27 2.27 -10.91
CA ASN A 145 -0.46 2.53 -12.10
C ASN A 145 0.36 1.29 -12.51
N ILE A 146 -0.24 0.11 -12.40
CA ILE A 146 0.43 -1.14 -12.73
C ILE A 146 0.50 -1.27 -14.24
N ASN A 147 1.67 -0.98 -14.81
CA ASN A 147 1.96 -1.31 -16.19
C ASN A 147 2.14 -2.83 -16.30
N PHE A 148 1.27 -3.48 -17.07
CA PHE A 148 1.33 -4.92 -17.28
C PHE A 148 1.26 -5.29 -18.76
N GLU A 149 1.92 -6.38 -19.10
CA GLU A 149 1.73 -7.10 -20.36
C GLU A 149 0.93 -8.36 -20.10
N ARG A 150 -0.10 -8.59 -20.92
CA ARG A 150 -0.83 -9.85 -20.89
C ARG A 150 -0.14 -10.88 -21.78
N LYS A 151 0.03 -12.09 -21.26
CA LYS A 151 0.38 -13.30 -22.02
C LYS A 151 -0.79 -14.30 -21.93
N ASP A 152 -0.66 -15.44 -22.58
CA ASP A 152 -1.77 -16.39 -22.74
C ASP A 152 -2.34 -16.87 -21.40
N ASN A 153 -1.48 -17.22 -20.44
CA ASN A 153 -1.86 -17.79 -19.14
C ASN A 153 -1.39 -16.98 -17.92
N TYR A 154 -0.71 -15.85 -18.11
CA TYR A 154 -0.22 -15.00 -17.03
C TYR A 154 -0.21 -13.52 -17.44
N ILE A 155 -0.10 -12.63 -16.45
CA ILE A 155 0.27 -11.23 -16.69
C ILE A 155 1.70 -11.01 -16.22
N GLU A 156 2.42 -10.12 -16.88
CA GLU A 156 3.74 -9.67 -16.47
C GLU A 156 3.64 -8.21 -16.03
N PHE A 157 4.07 -7.88 -14.82
CA PHE A 157 4.15 -6.48 -14.37
C PHE A 157 5.42 -6.24 -13.56
N ARG A 158 5.85 -4.97 -13.49
CA ARG A 158 7.05 -4.57 -12.73
C ARG A 158 6.67 -3.81 -11.47
N MET A 159 7.34 -4.13 -10.36
CA MET A 159 7.15 -3.46 -9.07
C MET A 159 8.45 -3.50 -8.28
N GLY A 160 8.88 -2.37 -7.72
CA GLY A 160 10.11 -2.31 -6.92
C GLY A 160 11.35 -2.78 -7.68
N GLY A 161 11.38 -2.54 -9.00
CA GLY A 161 12.47 -2.99 -9.87
C GLY A 161 12.47 -4.47 -10.21
N LYS A 162 11.47 -5.26 -9.80
CA LYS A 162 11.35 -6.70 -10.15
C LYS A 162 10.15 -6.96 -11.04
N THR A 163 10.27 -7.96 -11.90
CA THR A 163 9.19 -8.43 -12.77
C THR A 163 8.48 -9.62 -12.15
N TYR A 164 7.15 -9.56 -12.05
CA TYR A 164 6.28 -10.59 -11.48
C TYR A 164 5.40 -11.20 -12.56
N ARG A 165 5.16 -12.53 -12.46
CA ARG A 165 4.39 -13.31 -13.44
C ARG A 165 3.26 -14.13 -12.80
N PRO A 166 2.23 -13.51 -12.20
CA PRO A 166 1.10 -14.26 -11.68
C PRO A 166 0.28 -14.90 -12.80
N GLU A 167 -0.08 -16.16 -12.61
CA GLU A 167 -1.02 -16.88 -13.47
C GLU A 167 -2.42 -16.27 -13.41
N ILE A 168 -3.10 -16.25 -14.54
CA ILE A 168 -4.50 -15.82 -14.64
C ILE A 168 -5.40 -16.98 -14.19
N GLU A 169 -6.25 -16.74 -13.20
CA GLU A 169 -7.28 -17.71 -12.78
C GLU A 169 -8.51 -17.61 -13.68
N ARG A 170 -9.03 -16.39 -13.86
CA ARG A 170 -10.20 -16.09 -14.71
C ARG A 170 -10.30 -14.61 -15.01
N GLN A 171 -11.17 -14.25 -15.95
CA GLN A 171 -11.50 -12.86 -16.25
C GLN A 171 -13.02 -12.66 -16.30
N VAL A 172 -13.49 -11.53 -15.77
CA VAL A 172 -14.88 -11.07 -15.87
C VAL A 172 -14.88 -9.59 -16.22
N GLY A 173 -15.39 -9.25 -17.42
CA GLY A 173 -15.35 -7.88 -17.92
C GLY A 173 -13.91 -7.36 -17.97
N THR A 174 -13.66 -6.21 -17.33
CA THR A 174 -12.35 -5.57 -17.21
C THR A 174 -11.51 -6.11 -16.05
N THR A 175 -12.02 -7.06 -15.25
CA THR A 175 -11.31 -7.59 -14.08
C THR A 175 -10.66 -8.94 -14.39
N ILE A 176 -9.33 -9.01 -14.21
CA ILE A 176 -8.54 -10.23 -14.25
C ILE A 176 -8.28 -10.69 -12.81
N TYR A 177 -8.67 -11.91 -12.49
CA TYR A 177 -8.40 -12.55 -11.20
C TYR A 177 -7.11 -13.37 -11.30
N LEU A 178 -6.21 -13.19 -10.35
CA LEU A 178 -4.90 -13.82 -10.32
C LEU A 178 -4.90 -15.02 -9.38
N LYS A 179 -4.23 -16.10 -9.80
CA LYS A 179 -4.07 -17.29 -8.98
C LYS A 179 -3.25 -16.97 -7.73
N GLY A 180 -3.72 -17.47 -6.59
CA GLY A 180 -3.12 -17.17 -5.28
C GLY A 180 -3.61 -15.84 -4.67
N GLY A 181 -4.48 -15.10 -5.36
CA GLY A 181 -5.10 -13.89 -4.85
C GLY A 181 -4.72 -12.64 -5.65
N GLY A 182 -5.58 -11.63 -5.56
CA GLY A 182 -5.45 -10.37 -6.27
C GLY A 182 -6.39 -10.26 -7.48
N LYS A 183 -6.88 -9.06 -7.74
CA LYS A 183 -7.70 -8.72 -8.90
C LYS A 183 -7.19 -7.45 -9.56
N LEU A 184 -6.88 -7.55 -10.84
CA LEU A 184 -6.41 -6.44 -11.67
C LEU A 184 -7.58 -5.90 -12.48
N ASP A 185 -7.89 -4.62 -12.32
CA ASP A 185 -8.81 -3.89 -13.19
C ASP A 185 -8.03 -3.28 -14.36
N THR A 186 -8.29 -3.76 -15.57
CA THR A 186 -7.60 -3.31 -16.78
C THR A 186 -8.04 -1.92 -17.24
N ALA A 187 -9.15 -1.39 -16.71
CA ALA A 187 -9.60 -0.03 -17.03
C ALA A 187 -8.89 1.01 -16.15
N SER A 188 -8.70 0.72 -14.86
CA SER A 188 -8.04 1.64 -13.92
C SER A 188 -6.55 1.35 -13.72
N TRP A 189 -6.04 0.23 -14.22
CA TRP A 189 -4.65 -0.22 -14.02
C TRP A 189 -4.31 -0.37 -12.52
N GLU A 190 -5.31 -0.84 -11.76
CA GLU A 190 -5.23 -1.06 -10.31
C GLU A 190 -5.30 -2.55 -9.98
N LEU A 191 -4.37 -3.02 -9.14
CA LEU A 191 -4.35 -4.37 -8.60
C LEU A 191 -4.75 -4.33 -7.13
N ASP A 192 -5.92 -4.88 -6.82
CA ASP A 192 -6.46 -4.96 -5.47
C ASP A 192 -6.19 -6.34 -4.87
N ILE A 193 -5.64 -6.37 -3.66
CA ILE A 193 -5.52 -7.54 -2.79
C ILE A 193 -6.41 -7.26 -1.58
N ASP A 194 -7.35 -8.16 -1.29
CA ASP A 194 -8.35 -7.99 -0.24
C ASP A 194 -8.15 -9.03 0.87
N GLN A 195 -8.28 -8.61 2.12
CA GLN A 195 -8.49 -9.48 3.26
C GLN A 195 -9.81 -9.09 3.92
N ASP A 196 -10.73 -10.05 4.00
CA ASP A 196 -12.05 -9.87 4.57
C ASP A 196 -12.14 -10.55 5.93
N THR A 197 -12.71 -9.85 6.90
CA THR A 197 -13.00 -10.33 8.26
C THR A 197 -14.50 -10.17 8.51
N SER A 198 -15.16 -11.24 8.96
CA SER A 198 -16.59 -11.18 9.33
C SER A 198 -16.79 -10.29 10.56
N VAL A 199 -17.79 -9.42 10.50
CA VAL A 199 -18.14 -8.48 11.57
C VAL A 199 -19.66 -8.46 11.72
N VAL A 200 -20.15 -8.31 12.95
CA VAL A 200 -21.59 -8.17 13.20
C VAL A 200 -21.89 -6.78 13.75
N ALA A 201 -22.91 -6.13 13.21
CA ALA A 201 -23.42 -4.90 13.79
C ALA A 201 -24.27 -5.19 15.03
N SER A 202 -24.05 -4.44 16.11
CA SER A 202 -24.83 -4.55 17.34
C SER A 202 -25.00 -3.19 18.02
N LEU A 203 -26.24 -2.88 18.42
CA LEU A 203 -26.56 -1.67 19.18
C LEU A 203 -25.98 -1.68 20.60
N THR A 204 -25.62 -2.86 21.10
CA THR A 204 -24.96 -3.03 22.40
C THR A 204 -23.45 -3.22 22.29
N ALA A 205 -22.89 -3.18 21.08
CA ALA A 205 -21.45 -3.29 20.88
C ALA A 205 -20.71 -2.10 21.52
N PRO A 206 -19.44 -2.29 21.94
CA PRO A 206 -18.60 -1.19 22.38
C PRO A 206 -18.51 -0.07 21.35
N GLN A 207 -18.58 1.19 21.81
CA GLN A 207 -18.39 2.38 20.96
C GLN A 207 -16.94 2.53 20.50
N THR A 208 -16.00 1.84 21.14
CA THR A 208 -14.60 1.75 20.74
C THR A 208 -14.11 0.32 20.84
N GLY A 209 -13.21 -0.07 19.94
CA GLY A 209 -12.65 -1.42 19.87
C GLY A 209 -11.37 -1.46 19.03
N SER A 210 -10.69 -2.60 19.05
CA SER A 210 -9.63 -2.86 18.07
C SER A 210 -9.91 -4.12 17.23
N PHE A 211 -9.53 -4.04 15.96
CA PHE A 211 -9.45 -5.18 15.04
C PHE A 211 -7.98 -5.39 14.67
N SER A 212 -7.56 -6.64 14.52
CA SER A 212 -6.23 -6.98 13.99
C SER A 212 -6.44 -7.78 12.71
N VAL A 213 -5.91 -7.26 11.60
CA VAL A 213 -6.07 -7.88 10.28
C VAL A 213 -4.70 -7.99 9.63
N THR A 214 -4.33 -9.21 9.24
CA THR A 214 -3.12 -9.46 8.46
C THR A 214 -3.50 -9.62 6.99
N LEU A 215 -2.94 -8.78 6.13
CA LEU A 215 -3.04 -8.89 4.68
C LEU A 215 -1.68 -9.30 4.12
N GLU A 216 -1.67 -10.44 3.44
CA GLU A 216 -0.47 -10.98 2.82
C GLU A 216 -0.51 -10.75 1.30
N ILE A 217 0.52 -10.10 0.76
CA ILE A 217 0.71 -10.02 -0.68
C ILE A 217 1.08 -11.43 -1.16
N PRO A 218 0.35 -12.00 -2.14
CA PRO A 218 0.67 -13.33 -2.62
C PRO A 218 2.10 -13.43 -3.13
N ASN A 219 2.74 -14.58 -2.90
CA ASN A 219 4.07 -14.85 -3.41
C ASN A 219 4.01 -15.21 -4.91
N TRP A 220 3.79 -14.21 -5.76
CA TRP A 220 3.84 -14.38 -7.20
C TRP A 220 5.27 -14.64 -7.65
N THR A 221 5.43 -15.59 -8.57
CA THR A 221 6.73 -15.96 -9.11
C THR A 221 7.39 -14.73 -9.73
N ALA A 222 8.50 -14.30 -9.13
CA ALA A 222 9.37 -13.30 -9.74
C ALA A 222 10.08 -13.94 -10.93
N ALA A 223 10.12 -13.24 -12.06
CA ALA A 223 10.95 -13.66 -13.18
C ALA A 223 12.42 -13.68 -12.73
N THR A 224 13.12 -14.78 -12.97
CA THR A 224 14.57 -14.81 -12.82
C THR A 224 15.12 -13.84 -13.87
N GLU A 225 15.67 -12.70 -13.44
CA GLU A 225 16.35 -11.80 -14.37
C GLU A 225 17.52 -12.58 -15.00
N ALA A 226 17.60 -12.59 -16.33
CA ALA A 226 18.72 -13.22 -17.02
C ALA A 226 20.02 -12.56 -16.52
N PRO A 227 21.07 -13.34 -16.21
CA PRO A 227 22.33 -12.76 -15.76
C PRO A 227 22.80 -11.72 -16.79
N VAL A 228 23.00 -10.48 -16.33
CA VAL A 228 23.58 -9.44 -17.17
C VAL A 228 24.90 -9.99 -17.70
N PRO A 229 25.10 -10.08 -19.03
CA PRO A 229 26.38 -10.55 -19.56
C PRO A 229 27.45 -9.57 -19.07
N VAL A 230 28.31 -10.05 -18.16
CA VAL A 230 29.50 -9.32 -17.75
C VAL A 230 30.39 -9.28 -18.98
N ALA A 231 30.38 -8.16 -19.70
CA ALA A 231 31.35 -7.94 -20.75
C ALA A 231 32.74 -8.06 -20.10
N PRO A 232 33.60 -9.00 -20.52
CA PRO A 232 34.91 -9.14 -19.92
C PRO A 232 35.67 -7.83 -20.08
N VAL A 233 36.09 -7.25 -18.96
CA VAL A 233 36.98 -6.07 -18.89
C VAL A 233 38.39 -6.50 -19.30
N ALA A 234 38.55 -7.11 -20.48
CA ALA A 234 39.83 -7.53 -21.02
C ALA A 234 40.50 -6.39 -21.82
N VAL A 235 39.75 -5.35 -22.22
CA VAL A 235 40.27 -4.27 -23.07
C VAL A 235 41.07 -3.23 -22.27
N GLY A 236 40.80 -3.06 -20.97
CA GLY A 236 41.51 -2.07 -20.13
C GLY A 236 42.96 -2.43 -19.81
N VAL A 237 43.25 -3.72 -19.57
CA VAL A 237 44.59 -4.16 -19.17
C VAL A 237 45.56 -4.17 -20.35
N ALA A 238 45.11 -4.54 -21.55
CA ALA A 238 45.95 -4.53 -22.74
C ALA A 238 46.40 -3.12 -23.15
N VAL A 239 45.53 -2.12 -23.01
CA VAL A 239 45.87 -0.71 -23.31
C VAL A 239 46.86 -0.16 -22.29
N ILE A 240 46.69 -0.46 -21.00
CA ILE A 240 47.63 -0.01 -19.95
C ILE A 240 49.02 -0.63 -20.17
N VAL A 241 49.10 -1.93 -20.49
CA VAL A 241 50.38 -2.60 -20.77
C VAL A 241 51.05 -2.01 -22.01
N ALA A 242 50.30 -1.71 -23.08
CA ALA A 242 50.83 -1.07 -24.27
C ALA A 242 51.36 0.36 -23.98
N CYS A 243 50.64 1.16 -23.21
CA CYS A 243 51.08 2.50 -22.82
C CYS A 243 52.35 2.48 -21.95
N VAL A 244 52.45 1.52 -21.01
CA VAL A 244 53.66 1.35 -20.17
C VAL A 244 54.86 0.91 -21.01
N LEU A 245 54.68 -0.01 -21.97
CA LEU A 245 55.76 -0.45 -22.85
C LEU A 245 56.27 0.67 -23.78
N ILE A 246 55.38 1.51 -24.30
CA ILE A 246 55.75 2.68 -25.09
C ILE A 246 56.52 3.70 -24.23
N ALA A 247 56.07 3.97 -23.01
CA ALA A 247 56.75 4.90 -22.10
C ALA A 247 58.17 4.41 -21.71
N VAL A 248 58.34 3.10 -21.48
CA VAL A 248 59.66 2.49 -21.19
C VAL A 248 60.58 2.53 -22.42
N ALA A 249 60.04 2.37 -23.64
CA ALA A 249 60.83 2.50 -24.87
C ALA A 249 61.33 3.94 -25.10
N PHE A 250 60.54 4.96 -24.76
CA PHE A 250 60.93 6.36 -24.88
C PHE A 250 61.99 6.79 -23.85
N THR A 251 61.90 6.33 -22.60
CA THR A 251 62.91 6.65 -21.58
C THR A 251 64.25 5.97 -21.84
N ARG A 252 64.27 4.77 -22.43
CA ARG A 252 65.53 4.11 -22.86
C ARG A 252 66.20 4.78 -24.05
N ARG A 253 65.47 5.48 -24.94
CA ARG A 253 66.05 6.23 -26.06
C ARG A 253 66.60 7.60 -25.66
N ALA A 254 66.07 8.22 -24.61
CA ALA A 254 66.52 9.53 -24.13
C ALA A 254 67.83 9.49 -23.30
N GLY A 255 68.28 8.30 -22.89
CA GLY A 255 69.43 8.11 -21.98
C GLY A 255 70.79 7.86 -22.64
N LYS A 256 70.95 7.97 -23.96
CA LYS A 256 72.28 7.91 -24.60
C LYS A 256 72.86 9.32 -24.72
N PRO A 257 73.87 9.72 -23.92
CA PRO A 257 74.63 10.94 -24.20
C PRO A 257 75.36 10.78 -25.54
N ALA A 258 75.30 11.81 -26.37
CA ALA A 258 76.10 11.91 -27.58
C ALA A 258 77.58 12.00 -27.17
N SER A 259 78.37 10.99 -27.52
CA SER A 259 79.83 11.08 -27.48
C SER A 259 80.30 11.79 -28.75
N GLY A 260 80.66 13.06 -28.62
CA GLY A 260 81.39 13.86 -29.59
C GLY A 260 82.42 14.68 -28.84
#